data_AF-A0A3D4E8P8-F1
#
_entry.id   AF-A0A3D4E8P8-F1
#
_cell.length_a   1.000
_cell.length_b   1.000
_cell.length_c   1.000
_cell.angle_alpha   90.00
_cell.angle_beta   90.00
_cell.angle_gamma   90.00
#
_symmetry.space_group_name_H-M   'P 1'
#
loop_
_entity.id
_entity.type
_entity.pdbx_description
1 polymer ?
#
loop_
_entity_poly.entity_id
_entity_poly.type
_entity_poly.pdbx_seq_one_letter_code
_entity_poly.pdbx_strand_id
1 'polypeptide(L)'
;MSLNHTFARTQPEQDDISIHNLVVVDFKTLSKGRDAHIQNQIDAWRENNTPLYTMSCAQQIWYGSESDFTDFPDLSNDPASLQLKGAQAYAHLASFATGFYGKFCDTHNRKQFTDAWKDVCRTMPERAARAEKLMKNLNYDAKTVISKITGQLRTTDRMSVAADLSQQQKGDQSLIVTNLTKNGSLSDNCIRMIAAIEKINKSTSYHNKYIRLTTPNPNDLPALRDAVFHTKKHASSCTHNIRSTILFPELDDALMHLADLDRVYIDTAVDEHPAVDRIIQYMWSEDHKGSATITHLKGKPSERGLSAQSWSAIDLPNYYSVEDTLKEVQVRKRAIAAAYTTSQNAFQTIAQLRLEGITPNQTNLRKQDPDVFSLAL
;
A
#
# COMPACT_ATOMS: atom_id res chain seq x y z
N MET A 1 -57.53 41.17 -17.05
CA MET A 1 -56.58 41.20 -15.92
C MET A 1 -56.19 39.77 -15.62
N SER A 2 -54.91 39.45 -15.76
CA SER A 2 -54.38 38.09 -15.93
C SER A 2 -54.30 37.32 -14.61
N LEU A 3 -54.76 36.07 -14.63
CA LEU A 3 -54.54 35.07 -13.59
C LEU A 3 -53.11 34.53 -13.73
N ASN A 4 -52.25 34.79 -12.75
CA ASN A 4 -50.95 34.13 -12.63
C ASN A 4 -51.15 32.80 -11.89
N HIS A 5 -51.30 31.72 -12.66
CA HIS A 5 -51.04 30.37 -12.15
C HIS A 5 -49.53 30.15 -12.10
N THR A 6 -48.95 30.33 -10.92
CA THR A 6 -47.60 29.84 -10.63
C THR A 6 -47.68 28.32 -10.52
N PHE A 7 -47.26 27.62 -11.58
CA PHE A 7 -47.00 26.18 -11.51
C PHE A 7 -45.86 25.95 -10.50
N ALA A 8 -46.21 25.50 -9.31
CA ALA A 8 -45.25 24.83 -8.43
C ALA A 8 -44.81 23.56 -9.16
N ARG A 9 -43.59 23.58 -9.72
CA ARG A 9 -42.87 22.34 -10.07
C ARG A 9 -42.71 21.59 -8.74
N THR A 10 -43.51 20.54 -8.55
CA THR A 10 -43.22 19.50 -7.57
C THR A 10 -41.80 19.01 -7.84
N GLN A 11 -40.88 19.27 -6.91
CA GLN A 11 -39.59 18.58 -6.92
C GLN A 11 -39.92 17.08 -6.87
N PRO A 12 -39.39 16.25 -7.79
CA PRO A 12 -39.56 14.81 -7.68
C PRO A 12 -39.04 14.37 -6.31
N GLU A 13 -39.81 13.55 -5.60
CA GLU A 13 -39.34 12.88 -4.38
C GLU A 13 -38.00 12.23 -4.70
N GLN A 14 -36.93 12.76 -4.12
CA GLN A 14 -35.59 12.24 -4.39
C GLN A 14 -35.36 11.04 -3.49
N ASP A 15 -35.35 9.85 -4.10
CA ASP A 15 -35.17 8.59 -3.39
C ASP A 15 -33.85 8.56 -2.61
N ASP A 16 -33.90 7.98 -1.41
CA ASP A 16 -32.71 7.59 -0.66
C ASP A 16 -31.84 6.64 -1.50
N ILE A 17 -30.52 6.79 -1.39
CA ILE A 17 -29.59 5.90 -2.07
C ILE A 17 -29.40 4.65 -1.21
N SER A 18 -29.88 3.52 -1.72
CA SER A 18 -29.85 2.21 -1.07
C SER A 18 -29.25 1.17 -2.01
N ILE A 19 -28.97 -0.04 -1.50
CA ILE A 19 -28.45 -1.12 -2.35
C ILE A 19 -29.43 -1.53 -3.46
N HIS A 20 -30.75 -1.32 -3.31
CA HIS A 20 -31.73 -1.75 -4.31
C HIS A 20 -31.75 -0.86 -5.55
N ASN A 21 -31.47 0.42 -5.38
CA ASN A 21 -31.46 1.43 -6.44
C ASN A 21 -30.05 1.97 -6.70
N LEU A 22 -28.99 1.37 -6.15
CA LEU A 22 -27.62 1.87 -6.34
C LEU A 22 -27.14 1.65 -7.78
N VAL A 23 -26.65 2.72 -8.40
CA VAL A 23 -25.88 2.69 -9.64
C VAL A 23 -24.46 3.16 -9.35
N VAL A 24 -23.47 2.46 -9.91
CA VAL A 24 -22.06 2.84 -9.88
C VAL A 24 -21.52 2.85 -11.31
N VAL A 25 -20.86 3.93 -11.69
CA VAL A 25 -20.16 4.07 -12.96
C VAL A 25 -18.69 4.30 -12.68
N ASP A 26 -17.82 3.40 -13.16
CA ASP A 26 -16.37 3.48 -12.98
C ASP A 26 -15.69 3.74 -14.32
N PHE A 27 -15.00 4.88 -14.40
CA PHE A 27 -14.23 5.30 -15.55
C PHE A 27 -12.75 5.06 -15.30
N LYS A 28 -12.10 4.28 -16.16
CA LYS A 28 -10.64 4.07 -16.10
C LYS A 28 -9.92 5.24 -16.79
N THR A 29 -9.36 6.16 -16.01
CA THR A 29 -8.75 7.42 -16.51
C THR A 29 -7.53 7.20 -17.41
N LEU A 30 -6.92 6.01 -17.40
CA LEU A 30 -5.75 5.66 -18.22
C LEU A 30 -6.07 4.89 -19.50
N SER A 31 -7.34 4.64 -19.80
CA SER A 31 -7.71 3.89 -21.01
C SER A 31 -7.73 4.81 -22.24
N LYS A 32 -6.73 4.64 -23.10
CA LYS A 32 -6.77 5.17 -24.48
C LYS A 32 -7.89 4.44 -25.22
N GLY A 33 -8.83 5.17 -25.82
CA GLY A 33 -9.79 4.59 -26.75
C GLY A 33 -11.27 4.76 -26.42
N ARG A 34 -11.65 5.63 -25.47
CA ARG A 34 -13.06 6.03 -25.33
C ARG A 34 -13.50 6.77 -26.59
N ASP A 35 -14.64 6.38 -27.14
CA ASP A 35 -15.27 7.05 -28.27
C ASP A 35 -15.59 8.52 -27.90
N ALA A 36 -15.21 9.46 -28.77
CA ALA A 36 -15.43 10.89 -28.55
C ALA A 36 -16.93 11.23 -28.41
N HIS A 37 -17.80 10.50 -29.09
CA HIS A 37 -19.25 10.65 -28.97
C HIS A 37 -19.74 10.28 -27.56
N ILE A 38 -19.27 9.15 -27.02
CA ILE A 38 -19.61 8.70 -25.66
C ILE A 38 -19.08 9.71 -24.63
N GLN A 39 -17.85 10.20 -24.81
CA GLN A 39 -17.29 11.22 -23.93
C GLN A 39 -18.13 12.52 -23.93
N ASN A 40 -18.54 13.00 -25.12
CA ASN A 40 -19.40 14.18 -25.23
C ASN A 40 -20.76 13.99 -24.54
N GLN A 41 -21.35 12.79 -24.65
CA GLN A 41 -22.61 12.48 -23.96
C GLN A 41 -22.42 12.47 -22.42
N ILE A 42 -21.32 11.89 -21.93
CA ILE A 42 -20.99 11.89 -20.49
C ILE A 42 -20.80 13.31 -19.97
N ASP A 43 -20.07 14.15 -20.71
CA ASP A 43 -19.80 15.54 -20.33
C ASP A 43 -21.08 16.37 -20.31
N ALA A 44 -21.92 16.25 -21.36
CA ALA A 44 -23.23 16.91 -21.42
C ALA A 44 -24.17 16.46 -20.28
N TRP A 45 -24.12 15.18 -19.92
CA TRP A 45 -24.89 14.66 -18.80
C TRP A 45 -24.39 15.26 -17.46
N ARG A 46 -23.06 15.34 -17.26
CA ARG A 46 -22.44 15.88 -16.05
C ARG A 46 -22.69 17.37 -15.85
N GLU A 47 -22.83 18.15 -16.93
CA GLU A 47 -23.19 19.57 -16.83
C GLU A 47 -24.57 19.78 -16.21
N ASN A 48 -25.49 18.84 -16.46
CA ASN A 48 -26.87 18.90 -15.98
C ASN A 48 -27.12 18.07 -14.72
N ASN A 49 -26.20 17.17 -14.38
CA ASN A 49 -26.32 16.25 -13.25
C ASN A 49 -25.02 16.24 -12.42
N THR A 50 -25.14 16.39 -11.11
CA THR A 50 -23.97 16.33 -10.22
C THR A 50 -23.96 15.01 -9.45
N PRO A 51 -23.34 13.94 -9.97
CA PRO A 51 -23.30 12.65 -9.26
C PRO A 51 -22.45 12.76 -7.99
N LEU A 52 -22.69 11.85 -7.04
CA LEU A 52 -21.68 11.61 -6.01
C LEU A 52 -20.47 10.97 -6.69
N TYR A 53 -19.28 11.32 -6.24
CA TYR A 53 -18.07 10.86 -6.91
C TYR A 53 -16.92 10.60 -5.94
N THR A 54 -16.00 9.75 -6.39
CA THR A 54 -14.67 9.59 -5.83
C THR A 54 -13.67 9.42 -6.98
N MET A 55 -12.42 9.84 -6.77
CA MET A 55 -11.42 9.84 -7.83
C MET A 55 -10.05 9.48 -7.28
N SER A 56 -9.31 8.65 -8.02
CA SER A 56 -7.89 8.39 -7.82
C SER A 56 -7.11 8.76 -9.09
N CYS A 57 -5.79 8.65 -9.06
CA CYS A 57 -4.95 8.92 -10.22
C CYS A 57 -5.26 8.03 -11.44
N ALA A 58 -5.91 6.88 -11.23
CA ALA A 58 -6.18 5.90 -12.27
C ALA A 58 -7.67 5.70 -12.57
N GLN A 59 -8.56 6.21 -11.71
CA GLN A 59 -10.01 5.98 -11.85
C GLN A 59 -10.86 7.14 -11.37
N GLN A 60 -12.06 7.23 -11.92
CA GLN A 60 -13.12 8.09 -11.43
C GLN A 60 -14.40 7.25 -11.28
N ILE A 61 -14.94 7.19 -10.07
CA ILE A 61 -16.16 6.42 -9.78
C ILE A 61 -17.27 7.41 -9.43
N TRP A 62 -18.37 7.34 -10.17
CA TRP A 62 -19.62 8.04 -9.90
C TRP A 62 -20.64 7.07 -9.33
N TYR A 63 -21.48 7.55 -8.41
CA TYR A 63 -22.50 6.72 -7.80
C TYR A 63 -23.73 7.53 -7.37
N GLY A 64 -24.86 6.84 -7.25
CA GLY A 64 -26.15 7.45 -6.92
C GLY A 64 -27.29 6.44 -7.02
N SER A 65 -28.52 6.93 -6.92
CA SER A 65 -29.72 6.12 -7.16
C SER A 65 -29.99 5.95 -8.66
N GLU A 66 -30.79 4.96 -9.06
CA GLU A 66 -31.20 4.78 -10.45
C GLU A 66 -31.87 6.03 -11.03
N SER A 67 -32.68 6.73 -10.23
CA SER A 67 -33.32 7.98 -10.64
C SER A 67 -32.31 9.09 -10.93
N ASP A 68 -31.18 9.13 -10.20
CA ASP A 68 -30.08 10.04 -10.51
C ASP A 68 -29.41 9.73 -11.86
N PHE A 69 -29.57 8.52 -12.42
CA PHE A 69 -28.93 8.04 -13.65
C PHE A 69 -29.91 7.72 -14.79
N THR A 70 -31.17 8.19 -14.71
CA THR A 70 -32.25 7.82 -15.67
C THR A 70 -31.89 8.08 -17.14
N ASP A 71 -31.27 9.23 -17.44
CA ASP A 71 -30.85 9.63 -18.78
C ASP A 71 -29.33 9.47 -19.00
N PHE A 72 -28.68 8.64 -18.19
CA PHE A 72 -27.24 8.43 -18.29
C PHE A 72 -26.90 7.63 -19.57
N PRO A 73 -25.82 8.00 -20.31
CA PRO A 73 -25.42 7.31 -21.54
C PRO A 73 -25.23 5.80 -21.35
N ASP A 74 -25.62 5.01 -22.36
CA ASP A 74 -25.32 3.57 -22.36
C ASP A 74 -23.82 3.35 -22.63
N LEU A 75 -23.15 2.70 -21.69
CA LEU A 75 -21.72 2.40 -21.74
C LEU A 75 -21.42 0.96 -22.15
N SER A 76 -22.42 0.19 -22.60
CA SER A 76 -22.28 -1.22 -23.00
C SER A 76 -21.15 -1.48 -24.01
N ASN A 77 -20.87 -0.51 -24.88
CA ASN A 77 -19.82 -0.58 -25.90
C ASN A 77 -18.53 0.19 -25.54
N ASP A 78 -18.42 0.75 -24.32
CA ASP A 78 -17.23 1.46 -23.88
C ASP A 78 -16.30 0.55 -23.03
N PRO A 79 -15.19 0.02 -23.59
CA PRO A 79 -14.27 -0.82 -22.83
C PRO A 79 -13.53 -0.07 -21.71
N ALA A 80 -13.57 1.27 -21.74
CA ALA A 80 -12.96 2.15 -20.74
C ALA A 80 -13.80 2.28 -19.45
N SER A 81 -15.05 1.82 -19.48
CA SER A 81 -16.02 2.13 -18.44
C SER A 81 -16.76 0.88 -17.97
N LEU A 82 -17.27 0.94 -16.74
CA LEU A 82 -18.07 -0.11 -16.15
C LEU A 82 -19.27 0.51 -15.46
N GLN A 83 -20.48 0.08 -15.85
CA GLN A 83 -21.72 0.47 -15.19
C GLN A 83 -22.29 -0.73 -14.46
N LEU A 84 -22.45 -0.59 -13.14
CA LEU A 84 -22.94 -1.63 -12.25
C LEU A 84 -24.22 -1.15 -11.55
N LYS A 85 -25.05 -2.11 -11.18
CA LYS A 85 -26.29 -1.87 -10.43
C LYS A 85 -26.37 -2.77 -9.21
N GLY A 86 -27.16 -2.34 -8.23
CA GLY A 86 -27.59 -3.18 -7.12
C GLY A 86 -26.44 -3.71 -6.26
N ALA A 87 -26.48 -5.02 -5.97
CA ALA A 87 -25.44 -5.70 -5.20
C ALA A 87 -24.05 -5.62 -5.86
N GLN A 88 -23.95 -5.69 -7.18
CA GLN A 88 -22.67 -5.57 -7.89
C GLN A 88 -22.07 -4.18 -7.70
N ALA A 89 -22.88 -3.13 -7.82
CA ALA A 89 -22.47 -1.75 -7.57
C ALA A 89 -21.99 -1.57 -6.13
N TYR A 90 -22.71 -2.13 -5.16
CA TYR A 90 -22.33 -2.05 -3.75
C TYR A 90 -21.00 -2.74 -3.46
N ALA A 91 -20.81 -3.98 -3.94
CA ALA A 91 -19.57 -4.72 -3.74
C ALA A 91 -18.35 -4.01 -4.36
N HIS A 92 -18.55 -3.41 -5.53
CA HIS A 92 -17.53 -2.61 -6.22
C HIS A 92 -17.14 -1.36 -5.42
N LEU A 93 -18.14 -0.61 -4.96
CA LEU A 93 -17.91 0.59 -4.15
C LEU A 93 -17.27 0.27 -2.80
N ALA A 94 -17.67 -0.84 -2.15
CA ALA A 94 -17.06 -1.31 -0.91
C ALA A 94 -15.58 -1.71 -1.10
N SER A 95 -15.27 -2.41 -2.21
CA SER A 95 -13.90 -2.76 -2.58
C SER A 95 -13.02 -1.51 -2.76
N PHE A 96 -13.54 -0.49 -3.44
CA PHE A 96 -12.84 0.77 -3.62
C PHE A 96 -12.64 1.52 -2.30
N ALA A 97 -13.71 1.67 -1.51
CA ALA A 97 -13.68 2.35 -0.22
C ALA A 97 -12.70 1.73 0.79
N THR A 98 -12.44 0.43 0.67
CA THR A 98 -11.50 -0.30 1.54
C THR A 98 -10.07 -0.30 1.06
N GLY A 99 -9.83 0.10 -0.20
CA GLY A 99 -8.54 0.00 -0.86
C GLY A 99 -8.25 -1.40 -1.42
N PHE A 100 -9.16 -2.37 -1.26
CA PHE A 100 -9.08 -3.68 -1.92
C PHE A 100 -9.62 -3.61 -3.34
N TYR A 101 -9.03 -2.73 -4.14
CA TYR A 101 -9.46 -2.46 -5.50
C TYR A 101 -8.27 -2.54 -6.45
N GLY A 102 -8.41 -3.32 -7.53
CA GLY A 102 -7.31 -3.63 -8.44
C GLY A 102 -6.34 -4.69 -7.90
N LYS A 103 -5.08 -4.70 -8.35
CA LYS A 103 -4.11 -5.77 -8.02
C LYS A 103 -3.45 -5.64 -6.64
N PHE A 104 -3.72 -4.56 -5.88
CA PHE A 104 -3.02 -4.26 -4.63
C PHE A 104 -3.98 -3.64 -3.60
N CYS A 105 -3.71 -3.85 -2.31
CA CYS A 105 -4.35 -3.11 -1.23
C CYS A 105 -3.81 -1.66 -1.25
N ASP A 106 -4.52 -0.76 -1.92
CA ASP A 106 -4.12 0.62 -2.07
C ASP A 106 -4.76 1.52 -0.99
N THR A 107 -3.96 1.85 0.02
CA THR A 107 -4.38 2.79 1.08
C THR A 107 -4.65 4.20 0.54
N HIS A 108 -4.12 4.54 -0.65
CA HIS A 108 -4.41 5.79 -1.34
C HIS A 108 -5.87 5.85 -1.80
N ASN A 109 -6.40 4.79 -2.42
CA ASN A 109 -7.81 4.74 -2.86
C ASN A 109 -8.77 4.93 -1.69
N ARG A 110 -8.51 4.27 -0.55
CA ARG A 110 -9.30 4.47 0.67
C ARG A 110 -9.25 5.92 1.17
N LYS A 111 -8.07 6.55 1.14
CA LYS A 111 -7.92 7.96 1.53
C LYS A 111 -8.71 8.87 0.59
N GLN A 112 -8.55 8.70 -0.72
CA GLN A 112 -9.26 9.47 -1.75
C GLN A 112 -10.78 9.32 -1.62
N PHE A 113 -11.27 8.10 -1.33
CA PHE A 113 -12.68 7.86 -1.05
C PHE A 113 -13.17 8.67 0.16
N THR A 114 -12.41 8.63 1.26
CA THR A 114 -12.75 9.36 2.49
C THR A 114 -12.72 10.88 2.27
N ASP A 115 -11.71 11.38 1.56
CA ASP A 115 -11.56 12.81 1.30
C ASP A 115 -12.64 13.33 0.33
N ALA A 116 -12.98 12.55 -0.71
CA ALA A 116 -14.10 12.85 -1.61
C ALA A 116 -15.45 12.86 -0.86
N TRP A 117 -15.69 11.91 0.04
CA TRP A 117 -16.91 11.90 0.85
C TRP A 117 -17.03 13.13 1.75
N LYS A 118 -15.92 13.57 2.37
CA LYS A 118 -15.90 14.82 3.16
C LYS A 118 -16.22 16.03 2.29
N ASP A 119 -15.70 16.08 1.08
CA ASP A 119 -15.99 17.18 0.14
C ASP A 119 -17.46 17.20 -0.27
N VAL A 120 -18.04 16.03 -0.56
CA VAL A 120 -19.49 15.85 -0.82
C VAL A 120 -20.32 16.35 0.36
N CYS A 121 -20.00 15.95 1.60
CA CYS A 121 -20.72 16.41 2.78
C CYS A 121 -20.69 17.94 2.94
N ARG A 122 -19.61 18.59 2.48
CA ARG A 122 -19.43 20.04 2.58
C ARG A 122 -20.13 20.79 1.45
N THR A 123 -20.06 20.28 0.22
CA THR A 123 -20.48 20.99 -1.00
C THR A 123 -21.88 20.61 -1.46
N MET A 124 -22.36 19.43 -1.07
CA MET A 124 -23.62 18.84 -1.53
C MET A 124 -24.40 18.17 -0.36
N PRO A 125 -24.77 18.92 0.68
CA PRO A 125 -25.32 18.35 1.92
C PRO A 125 -26.62 17.56 1.71
N GLU A 126 -27.50 17.99 0.80
CA GLU A 126 -28.75 17.28 0.50
C GLU A 126 -28.49 15.90 -0.13
N ARG A 127 -27.54 15.80 -1.08
CA ARG A 127 -27.14 14.50 -1.66
C ARG A 127 -26.38 13.64 -0.66
N ALA A 128 -25.57 14.25 0.20
CA ALA A 128 -24.88 13.54 1.26
C ALA A 128 -25.88 12.90 2.24
N ALA A 129 -26.97 13.60 2.58
CA ALA A 129 -28.03 13.07 3.43
C ALA A 129 -28.68 11.81 2.80
N ARG A 130 -29.01 11.84 1.51
CA ARG A 130 -29.56 10.69 0.76
C ARG A 130 -28.63 9.47 0.74
N ALA A 131 -27.31 9.68 0.79
CA ALA A 131 -26.30 8.61 0.80
C ALA A 131 -25.81 8.21 2.20
N GLU A 132 -26.27 8.85 3.28
CA GLU A 132 -25.71 8.67 4.61
C GLU A 132 -25.82 7.21 5.08
N LYS A 133 -26.97 6.57 4.85
CA LYS A 133 -27.21 5.16 5.20
C LYS A 133 -26.33 4.22 4.40
N LEU A 134 -26.18 4.45 3.09
CA LEU A 134 -25.25 3.70 2.24
C LEU A 134 -23.82 3.80 2.78
N MET A 135 -23.36 5.00 3.11
CA MET A 135 -22.00 5.24 3.60
C MET A 135 -21.76 4.64 4.99
N LYS A 136 -22.75 4.65 5.89
CA LYS A 136 -22.67 3.94 7.18
C LYS A 136 -22.51 2.44 6.98
N ASN A 137 -23.30 1.86 6.07
CA ASN A 137 -23.23 0.44 5.74
C ASN A 137 -21.87 0.05 5.13
N LEU A 138 -21.40 0.81 4.13
CA LEU A 138 -20.10 0.61 3.50
C LEU A 138 -18.96 0.66 4.53
N ASN A 139 -18.97 1.66 5.40
CA ASN A 139 -17.94 1.80 6.45
C ASN A 139 -17.95 0.65 7.46
N TYR A 140 -19.13 0.15 7.82
CA TYR A 140 -19.26 -0.99 8.71
C TYR A 140 -18.71 -2.26 8.05
N ASP A 141 -19.17 -2.60 6.85
CA ASP A 141 -18.76 -3.81 6.12
C ASP A 141 -17.27 -3.77 5.80
N ALA A 142 -16.78 -2.60 5.40
CA ALA A 142 -15.37 -2.34 5.18
C ALA A 142 -14.53 -2.70 6.40
N LYS A 143 -14.91 -2.23 7.59
CA LYS A 143 -14.20 -2.53 8.83
C LYS A 143 -14.23 -4.02 9.15
N THR A 144 -15.36 -4.69 8.93
CA THR A 144 -15.52 -6.13 9.18
C THR A 144 -14.63 -6.96 8.24
N VAL A 145 -14.58 -6.64 6.95
CA VAL A 145 -13.71 -7.37 6.00
C VAL A 145 -12.23 -7.06 6.28
N ILE A 146 -11.89 -5.79 6.49
CA ILE A 146 -10.52 -5.37 6.82
C ILE A 146 -10.02 -6.05 8.08
N SER A 147 -10.81 -6.14 9.15
CA SER A 147 -10.36 -6.74 10.41
C SER A 147 -10.04 -8.24 10.28
N LYS A 148 -10.72 -8.97 9.39
CA LYS A 148 -10.43 -10.38 9.13
C LYS A 148 -9.23 -10.61 8.21
N ILE A 149 -8.90 -9.64 7.35
CA ILE A 149 -7.84 -9.79 6.32
C ILE A 149 -6.52 -9.11 6.72
N THR A 150 -6.56 -8.05 7.54
CA THR A 150 -5.39 -7.23 7.87
C THR A 150 -4.24 -7.98 8.53
N GLY A 151 -4.51 -9.04 9.29
CA GLY A 151 -3.46 -9.89 9.87
C GLY A 151 -2.53 -10.55 8.83
N GLN A 152 -2.97 -10.63 7.57
CA GLN A 152 -2.26 -11.30 6.48
C GLN A 152 -1.49 -10.33 5.56
N LEU A 153 -1.76 -9.02 5.64
CA LEU A 153 -1.21 -8.04 4.71
C LEU A 153 0.11 -7.47 5.23
N ARG A 154 1.20 -8.05 4.74
CA ARG A 154 2.56 -7.53 4.93
C ARG A 154 3.06 -6.84 3.68
N THR A 155 3.87 -5.80 3.84
CA THR A 155 4.47 -5.08 2.72
C THR A 155 5.40 -5.98 1.90
N THR A 156 5.38 -5.79 0.58
CA THR A 156 6.27 -6.47 -0.38
C THR A 156 7.49 -5.64 -0.76
N ASP A 157 7.65 -4.45 -0.16
CA ASP A 157 8.85 -3.65 -0.30
C ASP A 157 10.05 -4.42 0.25
N ARG A 158 11.08 -4.63 -0.57
CA ARG A 158 12.23 -5.49 -0.25
C ARG A 158 12.93 -5.07 1.04
N MET A 159 13.00 -3.77 1.32
CA MET A 159 13.68 -3.24 2.51
C MET A 159 12.89 -3.52 3.77
N SER A 160 11.57 -3.37 3.69
CA SER A 160 10.68 -3.74 4.78
C SER A 160 10.68 -5.26 5.02
N VAL A 161 10.74 -6.06 3.94
CA VAL A 161 10.90 -7.52 4.05
C VAL A 161 12.22 -7.88 4.72
N ALA A 162 13.32 -7.24 4.33
CA ALA A 162 14.63 -7.44 4.93
C ALA A 162 14.64 -7.11 6.43
N ALA A 163 14.03 -5.99 6.83
CA ALA A 163 13.88 -5.63 8.23
C ALA A 163 13.02 -6.63 9.03
N ASP A 164 11.98 -7.19 8.41
CA ASP A 164 11.14 -8.21 9.07
C ASP A 164 11.88 -9.56 9.20
N LEU A 165 12.59 -9.99 8.15
CA LEU A 165 13.41 -11.20 8.17
C LEU A 165 14.51 -11.06 9.22
N SER A 166 15.18 -9.91 9.26
CA SER A 166 16.22 -9.63 10.25
C SER A 166 15.69 -9.50 11.68
N GLN A 167 14.36 -9.42 11.85
CA GLN A 167 13.68 -9.11 13.10
C GLN A 167 14.17 -7.79 13.70
N GLN A 168 14.30 -6.75 12.86
CA GLN A 168 14.64 -5.40 13.31
C GLN A 168 13.66 -4.94 14.39
N GLN A 169 14.17 -4.71 15.60
CA GLN A 169 13.41 -4.20 16.71
C GLN A 169 13.75 -2.73 16.99
N LYS A 170 12.89 -2.10 17.80
CA LYS A 170 13.11 -0.75 18.27
C LYS A 170 14.35 -0.74 19.15
N GLY A 171 15.32 0.08 18.76
CA GLY A 171 16.56 0.26 19.50
C GLY A 171 17.74 -0.60 19.05
N ASP A 172 17.59 -1.42 18.03
CA ASP A 172 18.70 -2.14 17.42
C ASP A 172 19.75 -1.16 16.84
N GLN A 173 21.03 -1.48 17.01
CA GLN A 173 22.14 -0.83 16.32
C GLN A 173 22.30 -1.44 14.93
N SER A 174 22.30 -0.60 13.90
CA SER A 174 22.32 -1.06 12.51
C SER A 174 23.51 -0.51 11.74
N LEU A 175 24.20 -1.40 11.03
CA LEU A 175 25.19 -1.06 10.01
C LEU A 175 24.59 -1.28 8.63
N ILE A 176 24.77 -0.30 7.74
CA ILE A 176 24.45 -0.40 6.33
C ILE A 176 25.77 -0.31 5.56
N VAL A 177 26.07 -1.33 4.77
CA VAL A 177 27.19 -1.35 3.82
C VAL A 177 26.61 -1.09 2.44
N THR A 178 26.93 0.05 1.82
CA THR A 178 26.36 0.47 0.53
C THR A 178 27.40 1.21 -0.31
N ASN A 179 27.07 1.43 -1.58
CA ASN A 179 27.91 2.20 -2.49
C ASN A 179 27.12 3.40 -3.02
N LEU A 180 27.86 4.38 -3.51
CA LEU A 180 27.27 5.42 -4.35
C LEU A 180 26.80 4.80 -5.68
N THR A 181 25.72 5.35 -6.22
CA THR A 181 25.29 5.06 -7.59
C THR A 181 26.34 5.61 -8.57
N LYS A 182 26.24 5.23 -9.85
CA LYS A 182 27.09 5.78 -10.93
C LYS A 182 27.06 7.31 -11.01
N ASN A 183 26.00 7.94 -10.48
CA ASN A 183 25.82 9.39 -10.47
C ASN A 183 26.31 10.04 -9.16
N GLY A 184 26.98 9.30 -8.28
CA GLY A 184 27.44 9.81 -6.99
C GLY A 184 26.33 10.02 -5.96
N SER A 185 25.13 9.48 -6.17
CA SER A 185 24.01 9.58 -5.23
C SER A 185 23.91 8.36 -4.32
N LEU A 186 23.14 8.45 -3.23
CA LEU A 186 22.71 7.26 -2.51
C LEU A 186 21.82 6.39 -3.40
N SER A 187 21.89 5.07 -3.19
CA SER A 187 20.93 4.15 -3.80
C SER A 187 19.54 4.32 -3.17
N ASP A 188 18.49 4.04 -3.95
CA ASP A 188 17.12 4.04 -3.44
C ASP A 188 16.93 3.04 -2.28
N ASN A 189 17.63 1.91 -2.34
CA ASN A 189 17.61 0.90 -1.28
C ASN A 189 18.19 1.46 0.02
N CYS A 190 19.36 2.10 -0.02
CA CYS A 190 19.98 2.72 1.14
C CYS A 190 19.05 3.76 1.78
N ILE A 191 18.48 4.67 0.98
CA ILE A 191 17.53 5.70 1.45
C ILE A 191 16.33 5.03 2.13
N ARG A 192 15.74 4.00 1.51
CA ARG A 192 14.61 3.26 2.06
C ARG A 192 14.97 2.49 3.32
N MET A 193 16.18 1.94 3.44
CA MET A 193 16.64 1.25 4.65
C MET A 193 16.71 2.22 5.82
N ILE A 194 17.36 3.37 5.60
CA ILE A 194 17.46 4.43 6.59
C ILE A 194 16.05 4.85 7.05
N ALA A 195 15.12 5.05 6.10
CA ALA A 195 13.74 5.40 6.42
C ALA A 195 12.98 4.30 7.18
N ALA A 196 13.22 3.01 6.86
CA ALA A 196 12.61 1.88 7.55
C ALA A 196 13.09 1.79 9.01
N ILE A 197 14.41 1.88 9.23
CA ILE A 197 15.02 1.89 10.57
C ILE A 197 14.50 3.09 11.38
N GLU A 198 14.44 4.28 10.77
CA GLU A 198 13.87 5.48 11.39
C GLU A 198 12.41 5.30 11.78
N LYS A 199 11.59 4.70 10.91
CA LYS A 199 10.17 4.47 11.17
C LYS A 199 9.96 3.59 12.39
N ILE A 200 10.78 2.54 12.56
CA ILE A 200 10.74 1.67 13.74
C ILE A 200 11.17 2.44 15.00
N ASN A 201 12.13 3.36 14.87
CA ASN A 201 12.70 4.12 15.99
C ASN A 201 11.94 5.41 16.38
N LYS A 202 10.89 5.82 15.65
CA LYS A 202 10.12 7.08 15.85
C LYS A 202 9.46 7.29 17.23
N SER A 203 9.55 6.32 18.15
CA SER A 203 8.80 6.27 19.41
C SER A 203 9.65 6.47 20.68
N THR A 204 10.93 6.84 20.58
CA THR A 204 11.78 7.03 21.78
C THR A 204 12.32 8.44 21.89
N SER A 205 12.02 9.07 23.02
CA SER A 205 12.58 10.33 23.53
C SER A 205 14.04 10.21 23.99
N TYR A 206 14.68 9.05 23.79
CA TYR A 206 16.07 8.84 24.16
C TYR A 206 16.99 9.03 22.95
N HIS A 207 17.73 10.14 23.02
CA HIS A 207 18.89 10.46 22.21
C HIS A 207 19.96 9.36 22.32
N ASN A 208 20.71 9.15 21.23
CA ASN A 208 21.90 8.28 21.09
C ASN A 208 21.66 6.87 20.55
N LYS A 209 20.98 6.74 19.41
CA LYS A 209 21.18 5.56 18.54
C LYS A 209 21.49 6.02 17.12
N TYR A 210 22.59 5.49 16.59
CA TYR A 210 23.20 5.94 15.34
C TYR A 210 23.00 4.87 14.29
N ILE A 211 22.66 5.27 13.07
CA ILE A 211 22.80 4.38 11.92
C ILE A 211 24.27 4.48 11.52
N ARG A 212 24.99 3.35 11.49
CA ARG A 212 26.33 3.32 10.90
C ARG A 212 26.18 3.07 9.40
N LEU A 213 26.80 3.90 8.58
CA LEU A 213 26.77 3.79 7.12
C LEU A 213 28.20 3.79 6.60
N THR A 214 28.58 2.73 5.88
CA THR A 214 29.93 2.58 5.34
C THR A 214 29.90 2.07 3.90
N THR A 215 31.06 2.05 3.27
CA THR A 215 31.27 1.60 1.88
C THR A 215 32.41 0.59 1.83
N PRO A 216 32.35 -0.42 0.94
CA PRO A 216 33.45 -1.35 0.67
C PRO A 216 34.73 -0.68 0.17
N ASN A 217 34.63 0.53 -0.40
CA ASN A 217 35.76 1.31 -0.85
C ASN A 217 35.95 2.53 0.07
N PRO A 218 36.98 2.54 0.94
CA PRO A 218 37.20 3.62 1.91
C PRO A 218 37.32 5.01 1.26
N ASN A 219 37.84 5.09 0.04
CA ASN A 219 37.98 6.35 -0.70
C ASN A 219 36.62 7.00 -1.04
N ASP A 220 35.54 6.22 -1.08
CA ASP A 220 34.20 6.73 -1.39
C ASP A 220 33.46 7.23 -0.13
N LEU A 221 34.02 7.02 1.06
CA LEU A 221 33.37 7.36 2.34
C LEU A 221 33.08 8.87 2.48
N PRO A 222 33.99 9.80 2.09
CA PRO A 222 33.68 11.23 2.08
C PRO A 222 32.52 11.58 1.14
N ALA A 223 32.51 11.01 -0.06
CA ALA A 223 31.45 11.26 -1.03
C ALA A 223 30.11 10.66 -0.58
N LEU A 224 30.13 9.50 0.09
CA LEU A 224 28.95 8.89 0.71
C LEU A 224 28.36 9.79 1.80
N ARG A 225 29.22 10.36 2.63
CA ARG A 225 28.83 11.34 3.66
C ARG A 225 28.18 12.58 3.05
N ASP A 226 28.77 13.13 2.00
CA ASP A 226 28.22 14.29 1.29
C ASP A 226 26.85 13.98 0.65
N ALA A 227 26.69 12.79 0.05
CA ALA A 227 25.42 12.36 -0.53
C ALA A 227 24.30 12.24 0.52
N VAL A 228 24.60 11.74 1.74
CA VAL A 228 23.66 11.73 2.86
C VAL A 228 23.27 13.14 3.27
N PHE A 229 24.24 14.05 3.42
CA PHE A 229 23.94 15.44 3.81
C PHE A 229 23.13 16.18 2.75
N HIS A 230 23.44 15.96 1.48
CA HIS A 230 22.66 16.50 0.37
C HIS A 230 21.22 15.99 0.42
N THR A 231 21.02 14.68 0.63
CA THR A 231 19.69 14.07 0.76
C THR A 231 18.91 14.65 1.95
N LYS A 232 19.58 14.90 3.09
CA LYS A 232 18.98 15.58 4.25
C LYS A 232 18.55 17.01 3.94
N LYS A 233 19.35 17.76 3.18
CA LYS A 233 19.11 19.17 2.87
C LYS A 233 17.97 19.37 1.86
N HIS A 234 17.80 18.44 0.91
CA HIS A 234 16.79 18.51 -0.16
C HIS A 234 15.46 17.79 0.17
N ALA A 235 15.26 17.46 1.44
CA ALA A 235 14.14 16.68 1.94
C ALA A 235 12.76 17.37 1.81
N SER A 236 12.69 18.61 1.33
CA SER A 236 11.43 19.24 0.92
C SER A 236 10.86 18.66 -0.40
N SER A 237 11.66 17.92 -1.18
CA SER A 237 11.27 17.33 -2.47
C SER A 237 11.27 15.80 -2.51
N CYS A 238 11.88 15.14 -1.53
CA CYS A 238 11.93 13.68 -1.44
C CYS A 238 10.97 13.19 -0.35
N THR A 239 10.24 12.11 -0.62
CA THR A 239 9.25 11.53 0.31
C THR A 239 9.85 10.93 1.59
N HIS A 240 11.18 10.99 1.77
CA HIS A 240 11.92 10.38 2.87
C HIS A 240 12.96 11.36 3.45
N ASN A 241 12.62 12.06 4.53
CA ASN A 241 13.55 12.93 5.25
C ASN A 241 14.37 12.08 6.21
N ILE A 242 15.69 11.97 5.98
CA ILE A 242 16.60 11.32 6.92
C ILE A 242 16.76 12.21 8.15
N ARG A 243 16.33 11.74 9.31
CA ARG A 243 16.37 12.47 10.60
C ARG A 243 17.43 11.93 11.56
N SER A 244 17.83 10.68 11.40
CA SER A 244 18.79 10.00 12.27
C SER A 244 20.17 10.64 12.20
N THR A 245 20.89 10.58 13.32
CA THR A 245 22.34 10.81 13.30
C THR A 245 22.99 9.59 12.65
N ILE A 246 23.77 9.84 11.61
CA ILE A 246 24.46 8.79 10.85
C ILE A 246 25.95 8.92 11.14
N LEU A 247 26.58 7.81 11.53
CA LEU A 247 28.02 7.70 11.67
C LEU A 247 28.60 7.05 10.41
N PHE A 248 29.78 7.50 10.02
CA PHE A 248 30.48 7.03 8.81
C PHE A 248 31.81 6.41 9.22
N PRO A 249 31.80 5.23 9.88
CA PRO A 249 33.03 4.52 10.17
C PRO A 249 33.67 4.02 8.88
N GLU A 250 35.00 3.95 8.86
CA GLU A 250 35.69 3.13 7.88
C GLU A 250 35.23 1.67 8.01
N LEU A 251 35.29 0.92 6.92
CA LEU A 251 34.77 -0.44 6.94
C LEU A 251 35.49 -1.28 8.00
N ASP A 252 36.82 -1.24 8.05
CA ASP A 252 37.59 -2.02 9.03
C ASP A 252 37.23 -1.67 10.48
N ASP A 253 37.01 -0.38 10.78
CA ASP A 253 36.54 0.09 12.09
C ASP A 253 35.11 -0.38 12.41
N ALA A 254 34.21 -0.32 11.41
CA ALA A 254 32.86 -0.85 11.55
C ALA A 254 32.87 -2.37 11.82
N LEU A 255 33.83 -3.08 11.23
CA LEU A 255 34.04 -4.51 11.42
C LEU A 255 34.63 -4.84 12.81
N MET A 256 35.48 -3.98 13.37
CA MET A 256 36.01 -4.17 14.73
C MET A 256 34.93 -4.05 15.82
N HIS A 257 33.84 -3.31 15.53
CA HIS A 257 32.73 -3.07 16.45
C HIS A 257 31.44 -3.83 16.10
N LEU A 258 31.57 -4.98 15.42
CA LEU A 258 30.42 -5.80 15.00
C LEU A 258 29.66 -6.43 16.16
N ALA A 259 30.35 -6.77 17.25
CA ALA A 259 29.70 -7.30 18.45
C ALA A 259 28.68 -6.31 19.05
N ASP A 260 28.83 -5.01 18.77
CA ASP A 260 27.92 -3.95 19.22
C ASP A 260 26.75 -3.73 18.25
N LEU A 261 26.70 -4.48 17.15
CA LEU A 261 25.66 -4.37 16.12
C LEU A 261 24.64 -5.49 16.25
N ASP A 262 23.37 -5.11 16.23
CA ASP A 262 22.27 -6.06 16.17
C ASP A 262 21.99 -6.48 14.73
N ARG A 263 22.18 -5.55 13.76
CA ARG A 263 21.73 -5.72 12.38
C ARG A 263 22.75 -5.21 11.38
N VAL A 264 23.04 -6.00 10.35
CA VAL A 264 23.94 -5.62 9.26
C VAL A 264 23.23 -5.79 7.91
N TYR A 265 23.10 -4.70 7.17
CA TYR A 265 22.46 -4.66 5.86
C TYR A 265 23.50 -4.44 4.78
N ILE A 266 23.54 -5.31 3.78
CA ILE A 266 24.47 -5.20 2.65
C ILE A 266 23.68 -4.83 1.40
N ASP A 267 23.82 -3.60 0.94
CA ASP A 267 23.21 -3.04 -0.27
C ASP A 267 24.26 -2.82 -1.38
N THR A 268 25.13 -3.80 -1.56
CA THR A 268 26.13 -3.80 -2.62
C THR A 268 26.23 -5.19 -3.23
N ALA A 269 26.58 -5.23 -4.51
CA ALA A 269 26.70 -6.48 -5.25
C ALA A 269 28.10 -7.06 -4.99
N VAL A 270 28.17 -8.34 -4.63
CA VAL A 270 29.42 -8.99 -4.21
C VAL A 270 30.42 -9.10 -5.35
N ASP A 271 29.93 -9.19 -6.58
CA ASP A 271 30.69 -9.18 -7.84
C ASP A 271 31.34 -7.82 -8.12
N GLU A 272 30.68 -6.71 -7.76
CA GLU A 272 31.24 -5.36 -7.89
C GLU A 272 32.36 -5.14 -6.85
N HIS A 273 32.33 -5.83 -5.70
CA HIS A 273 33.27 -5.64 -4.60
C HIS A 273 33.60 -6.95 -3.86
N PRO A 274 34.66 -7.69 -4.26
CA PRO A 274 35.07 -8.94 -3.60
C PRO A 274 35.43 -8.78 -2.11
N ALA A 275 35.75 -7.55 -1.69
CA ALA A 275 35.95 -7.20 -0.29
C ALA A 275 34.68 -7.47 0.56
N VAL A 276 33.49 -7.39 -0.03
CA VAL A 276 32.21 -7.68 0.62
C VAL A 276 32.06 -9.16 0.94
N ASP A 277 32.56 -10.03 0.06
CA ASP A 277 32.59 -11.48 0.32
C ASP A 277 33.51 -11.78 1.51
N ARG A 278 34.66 -11.09 1.59
CA ARG A 278 35.57 -11.18 2.74
C ARG A 278 34.98 -10.59 4.02
N ILE A 279 34.18 -9.53 3.93
CA ILE A 279 33.40 -9.01 5.07
C ILE A 279 32.46 -10.09 5.58
N ILE A 280 31.64 -10.68 4.69
CA ILE A 280 30.66 -11.71 5.05
C ILE A 280 31.35 -12.95 5.64
N GLN A 281 32.49 -13.37 5.07
CA GLN A 281 33.29 -14.50 5.55
C GLN A 281 34.03 -14.21 6.86
N TYR A 282 34.57 -13.00 7.04
CA TYR A 282 35.24 -12.57 8.28
C TYR A 282 34.24 -12.39 9.43
N MET A 283 33.08 -11.81 9.14
CA MET A 283 31.93 -11.73 10.06
C MET A 283 31.48 -13.12 10.54
N TRP A 284 31.75 -14.15 9.74
CA TRP A 284 31.36 -15.53 9.97
C TRP A 284 32.46 -16.36 10.65
N SER A 285 33.74 -16.01 10.55
CA SER A 285 34.83 -16.82 11.13
C SER A 285 35.06 -16.56 12.64
N GLU A 286 34.73 -17.60 13.43
CA GLU A 286 35.16 -18.02 14.78
C GLU A 286 35.08 -17.09 16.01
N ASP A 287 34.96 -15.75 15.92
CA ASP A 287 34.91 -14.91 17.14
C ASP A 287 33.61 -14.11 17.35
N HIS A 288 32.65 -14.18 16.41
CA HIS A 288 31.37 -13.50 16.51
C HIS A 288 30.21 -14.49 16.60
N LYS A 289 30.14 -15.24 17.70
CA LYS A 289 28.89 -15.86 18.19
C LYS A 289 27.88 -14.80 18.67
N GLY A 290 27.77 -13.68 17.96
CA GLY A 290 26.89 -12.58 18.28
C GLY A 290 25.49 -12.83 17.73
N SER A 291 24.48 -12.26 18.39
CA SER A 291 23.07 -12.22 17.98
C SER A 291 22.80 -11.35 16.73
N ALA A 292 23.85 -10.94 16.02
CA ALA A 292 23.76 -10.03 14.91
C ALA A 292 23.15 -10.73 13.69
N THR A 293 22.13 -10.11 13.10
CA THR A 293 21.47 -10.63 11.90
C THR A 293 21.98 -9.91 10.67
N ILE A 294 22.41 -10.67 9.67
CA ILE A 294 22.92 -10.15 8.41
C ILE A 294 21.85 -10.31 7.33
N THR A 295 21.62 -9.26 6.54
CA THR A 295 20.69 -9.33 5.40
C THR A 295 21.29 -8.71 4.15
N HIS A 296 21.39 -9.51 3.09
CA HIS A 296 21.95 -9.11 1.81
C HIS A 296 20.86 -8.76 0.79
N LEU A 297 20.97 -7.60 0.15
CA LEU A 297 19.88 -6.97 -0.58
C LEU A 297 20.09 -6.86 -2.10
N LYS A 298 21.34 -6.93 -2.58
CA LYS A 298 21.72 -6.68 -3.98
C LYS A 298 22.64 -7.78 -4.52
N GLY A 299 22.55 -8.04 -5.82
CA GLY A 299 23.40 -8.99 -6.56
C GLY A 299 22.58 -10.14 -7.16
N LYS A 300 23.13 -10.76 -8.21
CA LYS A 300 22.52 -11.96 -8.81
C LYS A 300 23.14 -13.21 -8.19
N PRO A 301 22.33 -14.11 -7.62
CA PRO A 301 22.78 -15.39 -7.07
C PRO A 301 23.68 -16.20 -8.00
N SER A 302 23.33 -16.22 -9.28
CA SER A 302 24.01 -16.98 -10.34
C SER A 302 25.38 -16.43 -10.72
N GLU A 303 25.69 -15.19 -10.33
CA GLU A 303 26.92 -14.48 -10.70
C GLU A 303 27.89 -14.38 -9.50
N ARG A 304 27.58 -15.05 -8.38
CA ARG A 304 28.44 -15.11 -7.19
C ARG A 304 29.57 -16.15 -7.37
N GLY A 305 30.72 -15.90 -6.74
CA GLY A 305 31.89 -16.79 -6.75
C GLY A 305 31.65 -18.16 -6.08
N LEU A 306 30.59 -18.27 -5.27
CA LEU A 306 30.05 -19.52 -4.72
C LEU A 306 28.60 -19.67 -5.20
N SER A 307 28.22 -20.88 -5.63
CA SER A 307 26.87 -21.13 -6.16
C SER A 307 25.80 -20.88 -5.08
N ALA A 308 24.57 -20.51 -5.48
CA ALA A 308 23.44 -20.39 -4.55
C ALA A 308 23.20 -21.68 -3.74
N GLN A 309 23.49 -22.84 -4.34
CA GLN A 309 23.48 -24.14 -3.66
C GLN A 309 24.56 -24.26 -2.57
N SER A 310 25.77 -23.76 -2.84
CA SER A 310 26.88 -23.74 -1.88
C SER A 310 26.52 -22.88 -0.66
N TRP A 311 25.93 -21.71 -0.85
CA TRP A 311 25.47 -20.87 0.27
C TRP A 311 24.27 -21.47 1.01
N SER A 312 23.31 -22.07 0.31
CA SER A 312 22.17 -22.74 0.96
C SER A 312 22.54 -24.02 1.72
N ALA A 313 23.68 -24.64 1.36
CA ALA A 313 24.23 -25.82 2.02
C ALA A 313 25.11 -25.47 3.23
N ILE A 314 25.50 -24.19 3.34
CA ILE A 314 26.16 -23.64 4.51
C ILE A 314 25.04 -23.14 5.44
N ASP A 315 24.78 -23.87 6.52
CA ASP A 315 23.82 -23.44 7.54
C ASP A 315 24.41 -22.25 8.33
N LEU A 316 24.02 -21.04 7.91
CA LEU A 316 24.41 -19.79 8.56
C LEU A 316 23.29 -19.30 9.47
N PRO A 317 23.40 -19.48 10.80
CA PRO A 317 22.43 -18.89 11.71
C PRO A 317 22.44 -17.37 11.56
N ASN A 318 21.24 -16.76 11.44
CA ASN A 318 21.02 -15.32 11.32
C ASN A 318 21.56 -14.66 10.04
N TYR A 319 21.71 -15.40 8.94
CA TYR A 319 21.98 -14.83 7.62
C TYR A 319 20.75 -14.96 6.70
N TYR A 320 20.37 -13.85 6.07
CA TYR A 320 19.34 -13.80 5.03
C TYR A 320 19.94 -13.36 3.71
N SER A 321 19.88 -14.24 2.72
CA SER A 321 20.35 -13.96 1.37
C SER A 321 19.38 -13.07 0.58
N VAL A 322 19.83 -12.63 -0.61
CA VAL A 322 18.95 -11.96 -1.58
C VAL A 322 17.79 -12.87 -1.97
N GLU A 323 18.05 -14.18 -2.09
CA GLU A 323 17.08 -15.21 -2.45
C GLU A 323 15.99 -15.37 -1.40
N ASP A 324 16.35 -15.32 -0.11
CA ASP A 324 15.40 -15.38 1.00
C ASP A 324 14.47 -14.17 1.00
N THR A 325 15.05 -12.98 0.79
CA THR A 325 14.29 -11.73 0.66
C THR A 325 13.34 -11.79 -0.54
N LEU A 326 13.81 -12.28 -1.70
CA LEU A 326 12.97 -12.42 -2.90
C LEU A 326 11.87 -13.47 -2.72
N LYS A 327 12.18 -14.61 -2.09
CA LYS A 327 11.23 -15.68 -1.80
C LYS A 327 10.13 -15.18 -0.88
N GLU A 328 10.49 -14.48 0.20
CA GLU A 328 9.53 -13.88 1.13
C GLU A 328 8.67 -12.81 0.46
N VAL A 329 9.25 -11.98 -0.41
CA VAL A 329 8.47 -11.03 -1.24
C VAL A 329 7.43 -11.76 -2.09
N GLN A 330 7.78 -12.90 -2.70
CA GLN A 330 6.83 -13.68 -3.50
C GLN A 330 5.75 -14.34 -2.63
N VAL A 331 6.10 -14.85 -1.45
CA VAL A 331 5.13 -15.38 -0.47
C VAL A 331 4.13 -14.29 -0.09
N ARG A 332 4.61 -13.09 0.27
CA ARG A 332 3.74 -11.95 0.61
C ARG A 332 2.88 -11.50 -0.55
N LYS A 333 3.40 -11.47 -1.79
CA LYS A 333 2.60 -11.17 -2.99
C LYS A 333 1.46 -12.16 -3.17
N ARG A 334 1.71 -13.46 -2.99
CA ARG A 334 0.67 -14.50 -3.06
C ARG A 334 -0.36 -14.32 -1.95
N ALA A 335 0.08 -14.03 -0.72
CA ALA A 335 -0.82 -13.76 0.40
C ALA A 335 -1.71 -12.52 0.14
N ILE A 336 -1.15 -11.43 -0.39
CA ILE A 336 -1.92 -10.24 -0.80
C ILE A 336 -2.93 -10.57 -1.89
N ALA A 337 -2.54 -11.36 -2.90
CA ALA A 337 -3.45 -11.77 -3.96
C ALA A 337 -4.60 -12.67 -3.45
N ALA A 338 -4.31 -13.57 -2.51
CA ALA A 338 -5.32 -14.38 -1.84
C ALA A 338 -6.26 -13.51 -1.01
N ALA A 339 -5.71 -12.64 -0.16
CA ALA A 339 -6.46 -11.66 0.63
C ALA A 339 -7.37 -10.78 -0.24
N TYR A 340 -6.88 -10.33 -1.40
CA TYR A 340 -7.68 -9.60 -2.37
C TYR A 340 -8.87 -10.43 -2.86
N THR A 341 -8.63 -11.67 -3.29
CA THR A 341 -9.70 -12.57 -3.75
C THR A 341 -10.75 -12.83 -2.66
N THR A 342 -10.29 -13.11 -1.44
CA THR A 342 -11.17 -13.27 -0.26
C THR A 342 -12.00 -12.02 -0.01
N SER A 343 -11.39 -10.83 -0.09
CA SER A 343 -12.12 -9.57 0.11
C SER A 343 -13.21 -9.34 -0.95
N GLN A 344 -12.94 -9.67 -2.22
CA GLN A 344 -13.90 -9.55 -3.31
C GLN A 344 -15.12 -10.45 -3.09
N ASN A 345 -14.87 -11.74 -2.77
CA ASN A 345 -15.93 -12.70 -2.49
C ASN A 345 -16.76 -12.28 -1.26
N ALA A 346 -16.09 -11.77 -0.22
CA ALA A 346 -16.77 -11.27 0.96
C ALA A 346 -17.67 -10.07 0.61
N PHE A 347 -17.17 -9.06 -0.09
CA PHE A 347 -18.00 -7.90 -0.47
C PHE A 347 -19.18 -8.30 -1.35
N GLN A 348 -19.02 -9.24 -2.28
CA GLN A 348 -20.12 -9.78 -3.07
C GLN A 348 -21.17 -10.46 -2.20
N THR A 349 -20.75 -11.30 -1.26
CA THR A 349 -21.67 -12.02 -0.36
C THR A 349 -22.40 -11.04 0.56
N ILE A 350 -21.69 -10.08 1.15
CA ILE A 350 -22.28 -9.04 2.00
C ILE A 350 -23.29 -8.20 1.21
N ALA A 351 -22.96 -7.84 -0.04
CA ALA A 351 -23.87 -7.10 -0.91
C ALA A 351 -25.15 -7.90 -1.18
N GLN A 352 -25.04 -9.21 -1.45
CA GLN A 352 -26.20 -10.07 -1.66
C GLN A 352 -27.07 -10.18 -0.40
N LEU A 353 -26.46 -10.40 0.77
CA LEU A 353 -27.20 -10.45 2.05
C LEU A 353 -27.94 -9.13 2.33
N ARG A 354 -27.32 -7.98 2.04
CA ARG A 354 -27.97 -6.67 2.17
C ARG A 354 -29.10 -6.46 1.18
N LEU A 355 -28.96 -6.97 -0.05
CA LEU A 355 -30.03 -6.95 -1.04
C LEU A 355 -31.24 -7.77 -0.57
N GLU A 356 -31.01 -8.83 0.20
CA GLU A 356 -32.05 -9.64 0.85
C GLU A 356 -32.57 -9.05 2.17
N GLY A 357 -32.08 -7.87 2.57
CA GLY A 357 -32.48 -7.19 3.81
C GLY A 357 -31.82 -7.74 5.08
N ILE A 358 -30.86 -8.66 4.96
CA ILE A 358 -30.13 -9.25 6.08
C ILE A 358 -28.99 -8.31 6.47
N THR A 359 -28.98 -7.86 7.73
CA THR A 359 -27.90 -7.00 8.24
C THR A 359 -26.96 -7.77 9.17
N PRO A 360 -25.65 -7.45 9.15
CA PRO A 360 -24.66 -8.13 10.01
C PRO A 360 -24.90 -8.00 11.53
N ASN A 361 -25.74 -7.06 11.97
CA ASN A 361 -26.09 -6.89 13.38
C ASN A 361 -27.35 -7.68 13.80
N GLN A 362 -28.10 -8.25 12.86
CA GLN A 362 -29.27 -9.09 13.15
C GLN A 362 -28.89 -10.56 13.38
N THR A 363 -27.66 -10.95 13.07
CA THR A 363 -27.04 -12.21 13.51
C THR A 363 -26.64 -12.13 14.99
N ASN A 364 -27.62 -11.96 15.87
CA ASN A 364 -27.59 -12.55 17.22
C ASN A 364 -27.82 -14.07 17.12
N LEU A 365 -27.15 -14.73 16.17
CA LEU A 365 -27.06 -16.18 16.13
C LEU A 365 -26.01 -16.54 17.18
N ARG A 366 -26.57 -16.92 18.34
CA ARG A 366 -25.96 -17.65 19.46
C ARG A 366 -24.63 -18.30 19.08
N LYS A 367 -23.61 -18.07 19.93
CA LYS A 367 -22.38 -18.81 20.30
C LYS A 367 -22.04 -20.21 19.70
N GLN A 368 -22.69 -20.74 18.68
CA GLN A 368 -22.51 -22.10 18.16
C GLN A 368 -22.65 -22.23 16.63
N ASP A 369 -23.11 -21.21 15.90
CA ASP A 369 -23.01 -21.21 14.43
C ASP A 369 -21.89 -20.28 13.97
N PRO A 370 -21.03 -20.70 13.02
CA PRO A 370 -20.11 -19.77 12.38
C PRO A 370 -20.96 -18.68 11.73
N ASP A 371 -20.80 -17.46 12.26
CA ASP A 371 -21.34 -16.21 11.74
C ASP A 371 -21.43 -16.30 10.20
N VAL A 372 -22.57 -15.99 9.59
CA VAL A 372 -22.74 -16.14 8.12
C VAL A 372 -21.65 -15.38 7.35
N PHE A 373 -21.10 -14.32 7.98
CA PHE A 373 -19.96 -13.53 7.52
C PHE A 373 -18.59 -14.22 7.74
N SER A 374 -18.50 -15.29 8.53
CA SER A 374 -17.35 -16.21 8.66
C SER A 374 -17.46 -17.44 7.76
N LEU A 375 -18.62 -17.70 7.16
CA LEU A 375 -18.76 -18.67 6.07
C LEU A 375 -18.43 -18.04 4.70
N ALA A 376 -18.55 -16.72 4.60
CA ALA A 376 -18.25 -15.92 3.40
C ALA A 376 -16.79 -15.40 3.32
N LEU A 377 -16.06 -15.41 4.44
CA LEU A 377 -14.66 -14.98 4.62
C LEU A 377 -13.81 -16.18 5.00
#